data_AF-A0A6A2FW31-F1
#
_entry.id   AF-A0A6A2FW31-F1
#
_cell.length_a   1.000
_cell.length_b   1.000
_cell.length_c   1.000
_cell.angle_alpha   90.00
_cell.angle_beta   90.00
_cell.angle_gamma   90.00
#
_symmetry.space_group_name_H-M   'P 1'
#
loop_
_entity.id
_entity.type
_entity.pdbx_description
1 polymer ?
#
loop_
_entity_poly.entity_id
_entity_poly.type
_entity_poly.pdbx_seq_one_letter_code
_entity_poly.pdbx_strand_id
1 'polypeptide(L)' 'MDIEIIEIAVNPDHVHIFFKYPPKYSLSFIAKRLKGRTSRILRKEFPHLKEWCGEHM' A
#
# COMPACT_ATOMS: atom_id res chain seq x y z
N MET A 1 4.10 -10.06 10.54
CA MET A 1 4.12 -10.54 9.15
C MET A 1 5.58 -10.62 8.81
N ASP A 2 6.08 -11.82 8.62
CA ASP A 2 7.45 -12.04 8.15
C ASP A 2 7.41 -11.83 6.64
N ILE A 3 7.68 -10.62 6.17
CA ILE A 3 7.66 -10.26 4.74
C ILE A 3 8.96 -9.57 4.43
N GLU A 4 9.65 -10.05 3.41
CA GLU A 4 10.90 -9.50 2.91
C GLU A 4 10.61 -8.78 1.59
N ILE A 5 10.85 -7.47 1.54
CA ILE A 5 10.79 -6.70 0.31
C ILE A 5 12.09 -6.95 -0.44
N ILE A 6 11.99 -7.46 -1.66
CA ILE A 6 13.15 -7.69 -2.53
C ILE A 6 13.39 -6.43 -3.36
N GLU A 7 12.33 -5.86 -3.94
CA GLU A 7 12.42 -4.69 -4.81
C GLU A 7 11.14 -3.86 -4.76
N ILE A 8 11.29 -2.55 -4.95
CA ILE A 8 10.19 -1.61 -5.08
C ILE A 8 10.51 -0.57 -6.16
N ALA A 9 9.54 -0.32 -7.04
CA ALA A 9 9.60 0.75 -8.03
C ALA A 9 8.33 1.60 -7.94
N VAL A 10 8.51 2.92 -7.82
CA VAL A 10 7.43 3.90 -7.64
C VAL A 10 7.34 4.78 -8.87
N ASN A 11 6.16 4.80 -9.49
CA ASN A 11 5.80 5.71 -10.58
C ASN A 11 4.69 6.66 -10.12
N PRO A 12 4.45 7.79 -10.82
CA PRO A 12 3.43 8.75 -10.42
C PRO A 12 2.01 8.19 -10.30
N ASP A 13 1.68 7.15 -11.09
CA ASP A 13 0.34 6.56 -11.19
C ASP A 13 0.23 5.15 -10.57
N HIS A 14 1.36 4.45 -10.36
CA HIS A 14 1.36 3.10 -9.80
C HIS A 14 2.67 2.73 -9.07
N VAL A 15 2.62 1.65 -8.29
CA VAL A 15 3.78 1.11 -7.56
C VAL A 15 3.90 -0.39 -7.84
N HIS A 16 5.10 -0.83 -8.22
CA HIS A 16 5.47 -2.23 -8.31
C HIS A 16 6.22 -2.65 -7.04
N ILE A 17 5.79 -3.75 -6.41
CA ILE A 17 6.43 -4.29 -5.22
C ILE A 17 6.68 -5.78 -5.45
N PHE A 18 7.93 -6.20 -5.33
CA PHE A 18 8.33 -7.60 -5.38
C PHE A 18 8.79 -8.04 -3.98
N PHE A 19 8.13 -9.05 -3.40
CA PHE A 19 8.35 -9.44 -2.02
C PHE A 19 8.11 -10.94 -1.80
N LYS A 20 8.83 -11.51 -0.82
CA LYS A 20 8.58 -12.86 -0.30
C LYS A 20 7.61 -12.78 0.87
N TYR A 21 6.69 -13.74 0.94
CA TYR A 21 5.74 -13.84 2.04
C TYR A 21 5.39 -15.30 2.37
N PRO A 22 5.05 -15.61 3.64
CA PRO A 22 4.58 -16.92 4.05
C PRO A 22 3.24 -17.28 3.42
N PRO A 23 3.04 -18.53 2.94
CA PRO A 23 1.84 -18.94 2.22
C PRO A 23 0.56 -18.93 3.08
N LYS A 24 0.69 -18.89 4.41
CA LYS A 24 -0.45 -18.76 5.34
C LYS A 24 -1.22 -17.44 5.19
N TYR A 25 -0.65 -16.45 4.52
CA TYR A 25 -1.29 -15.18 4.24
C TYR A 25 -1.80 -15.14 2.80
N SER A 26 -3.07 -14.77 2.60
CA SER A 26 -3.58 -14.52 1.26
C SER A 26 -3.01 -13.22 0.69
N LEU A 27 -2.79 -13.18 -0.63
CA LEU A 27 -2.35 -11.97 -1.32
C LEU A 27 -3.31 -10.79 -1.11
N SER A 28 -4.62 -11.05 -1.11
CA SER A 28 -5.64 -10.03 -0.87
C SER A 28 -5.54 -9.43 0.53
N PHE A 29 -5.25 -10.25 1.55
CA PHE A 29 -5.02 -9.77 2.91
C PHE A 29 -3.78 -8.88 3.00
N ILE A 30 -2.68 -9.28 2.37
CA ILE A 30 -1.44 -8.50 2.32
C ILE A 30 -1.69 -7.18 1.59
N ALA A 31 -2.30 -7.21 0.41
CA ALA A 31 -2.60 -6.03 -0.39
C ALA A 31 -3.51 -5.05 0.35
N LYS A 32 -4.58 -5.54 1.01
CA LYS A 32 -5.47 -4.72 1.84
C LYS A 32 -4.69 -3.99 2.94
N ARG A 33 -3.78 -4.69 3.61
CA ARG A 33 -3.02 -4.13 4.73
C ARG A 33 -1.95 -3.14 4.26
N LEU A 34 -1.24 -3.44 3.17
CA LEU A 34 -0.27 -2.54 2.54
C LEU A 34 -0.95 -1.26 2.06
N LYS A 35 -1.96 -1.37 1.19
CA LYS A 35 -2.68 -0.22 0.63
C LYS A 35 -3.38 0.59 1.72
N GLY A 36 -4.08 -0.06 2.64
CA GLY A 36 -4.81 0.63 3.72
C GLY A 36 -3.88 1.40 4.66
N ARG A 37 -2.78 0.78 5.11
CA ARG A 37 -1.85 1.44 6.04
C ARG A 37 -1.12 2.60 5.37
N THR A 38 -0.58 2.38 4.18
CA THR A 38 0.15 3.42 3.42
C THR A 38 -0.78 4.58 3.09
N SER A 39 -1.97 4.31 2.58
CA SER A 39 -2.97 5.32 2.26
C SER A 39 -3.34 6.18 3.48
N ARG A 40 -3.50 5.57 4.66
CA ARG A 40 -3.77 6.30 5.91
C ARG A 40 -2.59 7.19 6.34
N ILE A 41 -1.35 6.71 6.19
CA ILE A 41 -0.15 7.48 6.56
C ILE A 41 0.04 8.64 5.59
N LEU A 42 -0.03 8.39 4.27
CA LEU A 42 0.11 9.40 3.24
C LEU A 42 -0.92 10.53 3.38
N ARG A 43 -2.19 10.22 3.66
CA ARG A 43 -3.20 11.27 3.89
C ARG A 43 -3.02 12.04 5.20
N LYS A 44 -2.25 11.52 6.16
CA LYS A 44 -1.88 12.25 7.37
C LYS A 44 -0.70 13.20 7.11
N GLU A 45 0.27 12.75 6.34
CA GLU A 45 1.47 13.53 5.98
C GLU A 45 1.20 14.57 4.89
N PHE A 46 0.29 14.27 3.98
CA PHE A 46 -0.09 15.12 2.85
C PHE A 46 -1.60 15.37 2.86
N PRO A 47 -2.09 16.37 3.64
CA PRO A 47 -3.53 16.61 3.80
C PRO A 47 -4.29 16.86 2.50
N HIS A 48 -3.65 17.46 1.50
CA HIS A 48 -4.23 17.72 0.17
C HIS A 48 -4.65 16.42 -0.57
N LEU A 49 -4.07 15.26 -0.23
CA LEU A 49 -4.47 13.97 -0.81
C LEU A 49 -5.85 13.50 -0.33
N LYS A 50 -6.42 14.10 0.73
CA LYS A 50 -7.79 13.81 1.15
C LYS A 50 -8.81 14.37 0.16
N GLU A 51 -8.53 15.54 -0.40
CA GLU A 51 -9.42 16.22 -1.37
C GLU A 51 -9.42 15.49 -2.71
N TRP A 52 -8.26 14.98 -3.13
CA TRP A 52 -8.11 14.26 -4.41
C TRP A 52 -8.87 12.92 -4.46
N CYS A 53 -9.03 12.23 -3.33
CA CYS A 53 -9.69 10.91 -3.32
C CYS A 53 -11.23 10.95 -3.27
N GLY A 54 -11.88 12.12 -3.09
CA GLY A 54 -13.33 12.25 -3.01
C GLY A 54 -14.03 11.42 -1.91
N GLU A 55 -15.34 11.59 -1.74
CA GLU A 55 -16.18 10.86 -0.75
C GLU A 55 -16.40 9.37 -1.07
N HIS A 56 -15.45 8.68 -1.70
CA HIS A 56 -15.56 7.25 -1.97
C HIS A 56 -14.72 6.44 -0.99
N MET A 57 -15.06 6.57 0.29
CA MET A 57 -14.64 5.64 1.35
C MET A 57 -15.85 4.98 1.99
#